data_AF-A0A933ZPB0-F1
#
_entry.id   AF-A0A933ZPB0-F1
#
_cell.length_a   1.000
_cell.length_b   1.000
_cell.length_c   1.000
_cell.angle_alpha   90.00
_cell.angle_beta   90.00
_cell.angle_gamma   90.00
#
_symmetry.space_group_name_H-M   'P 1'
#
loop_
_entity.id
_entity.type
_entity.pdbx_description
1 polymer ?
#
loop_
_entity_poly.entity_id
_entity_poly.type
_entity_poly.pdbx_seq_one_letter_code
_entity_poly.pdbx_strand_id
1 'polypeptide(L)'
;GILSAMGPDADDWDQGNFNVLGTNSPLGPKGLVGPLGPLGAVMSLGERMALDASGYVFDRGTQKFVESITIDMPGIDRKYDVFEALSAKYSKELSEKWLLDTSYLADESLKPGEKKRCFRSTAPNNEIVSVVVVPDVSMTLNPANPWFPKRQNFDLEVVTETGKKVVSSRLSEKVNLVQFQVRKGEKFEVRVSPQGNTLFAEPQKFRVVVTGSAPSYAPMVWDDIFGPDFVKLWHSDDKEADVALNYIWADLVAEFFDSYEETLRSGKPPEDPAKFWKTAMAEVMKRYDAIEQGFTAEQLVPALLAKTDEAVSRYRDLLTDTPLDGEQMLQMWRDTMINTPTAKEHDFNLTAEAAGEIPKQWLQWFEQEQKRLKREWL
;
A
#
# COMPACT_ATOMS: atom_id res chain seq x y z
N GLY A 1 19.00 4.58 23.50
CA GLY A 1 20.06 3.99 22.65
C GLY A 1 20.74 5.12 21.92
N ILE A 2 22.07 5.11 21.87
CA ILE A 2 22.90 6.20 21.38
C ILE A 2 22.83 6.25 19.84
N LEU A 3 22.75 7.45 19.28
CA LEU A 3 22.71 7.78 17.84
C LEU A 3 23.83 7.15 17.00
N SER A 4 24.86 6.56 17.62
CA SER A 4 25.94 5.83 16.94
C SER A 4 25.54 4.44 16.43
N ALA A 5 24.38 3.91 16.82
CA ALA A 5 23.81 2.68 16.25
C ALA A 5 22.99 2.92 14.97
N MET A 6 23.00 4.14 14.42
CA MET A 6 22.17 4.59 13.29
C MET A 6 23.01 5.12 12.10
N GLY A 7 24.30 4.74 12.04
CA GLY A 7 25.23 5.12 10.98
C GLY A 7 25.28 4.13 9.81
N PRO A 8 26.09 4.41 8.78
CA PRO A 8 26.26 3.58 7.57
C PRO A 8 26.73 2.14 7.84
N ASP A 9 27.20 1.85 9.04
CA ASP A 9 27.63 0.52 9.51
C ASP A 9 26.58 -0.17 10.41
N ALA A 10 25.31 0.25 10.37
CA ALA A 10 24.24 -0.44 11.09
C ALA A 10 23.98 -1.81 10.44
N ASP A 11 24.02 -2.88 11.24
CA ASP A 11 23.93 -4.27 10.76
C ASP A 11 22.59 -4.61 10.06
N ASP A 12 21.54 -3.81 10.23
CA ASP A 12 20.19 -4.12 9.76
C ASP A 12 19.50 -2.93 9.04
N TRP A 13 19.66 -2.82 7.72
CA TRP A 13 18.97 -1.82 6.88
C TRP A 13 17.63 -2.31 6.27
N ASP A 14 17.32 -3.61 6.35
CA ASP A 14 16.16 -4.20 5.64
C ASP A 14 14.85 -4.27 6.44
N GLN A 15 14.85 -3.78 7.68
CA GLN A 15 13.68 -3.75 8.55
C GLN A 15 12.68 -2.62 8.26
N GLY A 16 12.87 -1.91 7.13
CA GLY A 16 12.37 -0.57 6.98
C GLY A 16 11.09 -0.36 6.16
N ASN A 17 10.85 -1.11 5.09
CA ASN A 17 10.00 -0.59 4.01
C ASN A 17 8.60 -0.07 4.41
N PHE A 18 7.95 -0.61 5.46
CA PHE A 18 6.58 -0.22 5.86
C PHE A 18 6.38 0.10 7.36
N ASN A 19 7.42 0.11 8.19
CA ASN A 19 7.33 0.51 9.60
C ASN A 19 7.66 2.00 9.76
N VAL A 20 7.04 2.73 10.70
CA VAL A 20 7.05 4.22 10.85
C VAL A 20 8.34 4.92 10.36
N LEU A 21 9.54 4.39 10.63
CA LEU A 21 10.86 4.97 10.26
C LEU A 21 11.60 4.37 9.06
N GLY A 22 11.04 3.41 8.35
CA GLY A 22 11.83 2.72 7.34
C GLY A 22 11.43 3.01 5.91
N THR A 23 12.18 2.44 4.97
CA THR A 23 12.50 3.12 3.70
C THR A 23 11.32 3.70 2.93
N ASN A 24 10.12 3.09 2.88
CA ASN A 24 8.93 3.67 2.20
C ASN A 24 7.80 4.08 3.16
N SER A 25 8.02 3.98 4.47
CA SER A 25 7.06 4.36 5.51
C SER A 25 7.10 5.86 5.81
N PRO A 26 6.01 6.46 6.36
CA PRO A 26 5.91 7.89 6.59
C PRO A 26 7.17 8.64 7.06
N LEU A 27 8.00 8.13 7.99
CA LEU A 27 9.21 8.82 8.43
C LEU A 27 10.52 8.25 7.87
N GLY A 28 10.50 7.18 7.10
CA GLY A 28 11.74 6.58 6.61
C GLY A 28 12.21 7.15 5.28
N PRO A 29 13.45 6.84 4.86
CA PRO A 29 14.20 7.64 3.90
C PRO A 29 13.44 8.07 2.64
N LYS A 30 12.60 7.21 2.04
CA LYS A 30 11.78 7.49 0.84
C LYS A 30 10.27 7.66 1.12
N GLY A 31 9.80 7.48 2.36
CA GLY A 31 8.40 7.67 2.68
C GLY A 31 8.06 9.11 3.07
N LEU A 32 6.79 9.37 3.39
CA LEU A 32 6.15 10.70 3.45
C LEU A 32 7.05 11.91 3.82
N VAL A 33 7.63 11.93 5.03
CA VAL A 33 8.53 12.95 5.59
C VAL A 33 10.00 12.54 5.62
N GLY A 34 10.34 11.42 4.98
CA GLY A 34 11.72 10.99 4.81
C GLY A 34 12.54 11.97 3.98
N PRO A 35 13.86 12.07 4.19
CA PRO A 35 14.75 12.98 3.46
C PRO A 35 14.72 12.83 1.92
N LEU A 36 14.35 11.66 1.41
CA LEU A 36 14.19 11.31 -0.01
C LEU A 36 12.72 10.99 -0.36
N GLY A 37 11.77 11.30 0.52
CA GLY A 37 10.34 11.20 0.25
C GLY A 37 9.74 12.54 -0.18
N PRO A 38 8.44 12.58 -0.53
CA PRO A 38 7.80 13.77 -1.09
C PRO A 38 7.99 15.05 -0.26
N LEU A 39 7.87 14.98 1.08
CA LEU A 39 8.06 16.15 1.94
C LEU A 39 9.52 16.48 2.19
N GLY A 40 10.42 15.50 2.33
CA GLY A 40 11.85 15.77 2.53
C GLY A 40 12.48 16.42 1.31
N ALA A 41 12.07 16.01 0.12
CA ALA A 41 12.47 16.60 -1.15
C ALA A 41 12.05 18.09 -1.23
N VAL A 42 10.80 18.43 -0.89
CA VAL A 42 10.32 19.83 -0.87
C VAL A 42 11.02 20.65 0.22
N MET A 43 11.25 20.08 1.41
CA MET A 43 11.98 20.75 2.50
C MET A 43 13.46 20.99 2.16
N SER A 44 14.09 20.09 1.39
CA SER A 44 15.49 20.22 0.96
C SER A 44 15.72 21.34 -0.07
N LEU A 45 14.66 21.76 -0.78
CA LEU A 45 14.71 22.88 -1.73
C LEU A 45 14.66 24.26 -1.03
N GLY A 46 14.42 24.29 0.28
CA GLY A 46 14.59 25.48 1.13
C GLY A 46 13.80 26.71 0.66
N GLU A 47 14.43 27.89 0.76
CA GLU A 47 13.82 29.18 0.44
C GLU A 47 13.39 29.35 -1.03
N ARG A 48 13.77 28.42 -1.91
CA ARG A 48 13.43 28.48 -3.34
C ARG A 48 11.96 28.15 -3.62
N MET A 49 11.32 27.40 -2.74
CA MET A 49 9.90 27.05 -2.85
C MET A 49 9.05 27.88 -1.88
N ALA A 50 7.81 28.16 -2.25
CA ALA A 50 6.81 28.80 -1.40
C ALA A 50 5.44 28.18 -1.62
N LEU A 51 4.57 28.33 -0.61
CA LEU A 51 3.17 27.98 -0.69
C LEU A 51 2.34 29.22 -0.98
N ASP A 52 1.37 29.12 -1.88
CA ASP A 52 0.37 30.16 -2.06
C ASP A 52 -0.71 30.09 -0.95
N ALA A 53 -1.72 30.97 -1.03
CA ALA A 53 -2.80 30.99 -0.05
C ALA A 53 -3.72 29.74 -0.10
N SER A 54 -3.65 28.97 -1.18
CA SER A 54 -4.46 27.77 -1.41
C SER A 54 -3.73 26.49 -0.98
N GLY A 55 -2.39 26.54 -0.89
CA GLY A 55 -1.55 25.40 -0.53
C GLY A 55 -0.69 24.86 -1.67
N TYR A 56 -0.72 25.48 -2.85
CA TYR A 56 0.08 25.06 -4.00
C TYR A 56 1.53 25.51 -3.85
N VAL A 57 2.46 24.64 -4.23
CA VAL A 57 3.88 24.97 -4.25
C VAL A 57 4.23 25.70 -5.55
N PHE A 58 4.96 26.80 -5.43
CA PHE A 58 5.55 27.51 -6.56
C PHE A 58 7.04 27.79 -6.34
N ASP A 59 7.80 27.78 -7.43
CA ASP A 59 9.22 28.19 -7.41
C ASP A 59 9.27 29.72 -7.35
N ARG A 60 9.91 30.28 -6.32
CA ARG A 60 9.98 31.74 -6.09
C ARG A 60 10.72 32.48 -7.20
N GLY A 61 11.69 31.83 -7.86
CA GLY A 61 12.47 32.42 -8.93
C GLY A 61 11.69 32.51 -10.24
N THR A 62 10.86 31.51 -10.53
CA THR A 62 10.09 31.43 -11.79
C THR A 62 8.62 31.85 -11.65
N GLN A 63 8.09 31.92 -10.43
CA GLN A 63 6.68 32.17 -10.12
C GLN A 63 5.72 31.18 -10.81
N LYS A 64 6.19 29.97 -11.09
CA LYS A 64 5.39 28.90 -11.70
C LYS A 64 5.04 27.83 -10.66
N PHE A 65 3.85 27.27 -10.79
CA PHE A 65 3.45 26.09 -10.03
C PHE A 65 4.37 24.91 -10.32
N VAL A 66 4.70 24.18 -9.28
CA VAL A 66 5.59 23.03 -9.34
C VAL A 66 4.78 21.81 -8.93
N GLU A 67 4.38 21.01 -9.92
CA GLU A 67 3.65 19.75 -9.70
C GLU A 67 4.62 18.60 -9.38
N SER A 68 5.89 18.76 -9.73
CA SER A 68 6.92 17.74 -9.50
C SER A 68 8.31 18.35 -9.43
N ILE A 69 9.20 17.72 -8.67
CA ILE A 69 10.60 18.10 -8.52
C ILE A 69 11.49 16.93 -8.91
N THR A 70 12.53 17.19 -9.69
CA THR A 70 13.56 16.19 -10.01
C THR A 70 14.75 16.41 -9.08
N ILE A 71 15.14 15.39 -8.33
CA ILE A 71 16.38 15.35 -7.57
C ILE A 71 17.40 14.58 -8.40
N ASP A 72 18.48 15.26 -8.76
CA ASP A 72 19.68 14.66 -9.33
C ASP A 72 20.38 13.87 -8.22
N MET A 73 20.40 12.55 -8.38
CA MET A 73 21.18 11.65 -7.55
C MET A 73 22.25 10.99 -8.40
N PRO A 74 23.43 10.64 -7.83
CA PRO A 74 24.51 10.04 -8.61
C PRO A 74 24.04 8.84 -9.45
N GLY A 75 23.96 9.04 -10.76
CA GLY A 75 23.61 8.01 -11.74
C GLY A 75 22.12 7.86 -12.10
N ILE A 76 21.19 8.51 -11.40
CA ILE A 76 19.74 8.45 -11.71
C ILE A 76 19.05 9.75 -11.30
N ASP A 77 18.36 10.40 -12.24
CA ASP A 77 17.38 11.46 -11.95
C ASP A 77 16.11 10.85 -11.36
N ARG A 78 15.66 11.33 -10.19
CA ARG A 78 14.36 10.94 -9.62
C ARG A 78 13.39 12.08 -9.58
N LYS A 79 12.21 11.88 -10.16
CA LYS A 79 11.09 12.82 -10.16
C LYS A 79 10.12 12.47 -9.03
N TYR A 80 9.77 13.46 -8.22
CA TYR A 80 8.84 13.38 -7.09
C TYR A 80 7.66 14.30 -7.37
N ASP A 81 6.43 13.83 -7.15
CA ASP A 81 5.27 14.72 -7.17
C ASP A 81 5.31 15.62 -5.93
N VAL A 82 4.99 16.90 -6.12
CA VAL A 82 4.96 17.87 -5.04
C VAL A 82 3.60 17.80 -4.36
N PHE A 83 3.64 17.62 -3.05
CA PHE A 83 2.45 17.53 -2.23
C PHE A 83 1.78 18.92 -2.04
N GLU A 84 0.45 18.97 -1.97
CA GLU A 84 -0.33 20.20 -1.77
C GLU A 84 -0.73 20.43 -0.30
N ALA A 85 -0.26 21.54 0.30
CA ALA A 85 -0.54 21.92 1.69
C ALA A 85 -1.87 22.67 1.82
N LEU A 86 -2.98 21.99 1.62
CA LEU A 86 -4.31 22.59 1.49
C LEU A 86 -4.76 23.29 2.78
N SER A 87 -5.29 24.51 2.62
CA SER A 87 -6.03 25.17 3.70
C SER A 87 -7.32 24.39 4.02
N ALA A 88 -7.78 24.41 5.28
CA ALA A 88 -9.04 23.76 5.70
C ALA A 88 -10.26 24.16 4.86
N LYS A 89 -10.31 25.43 4.42
CA LYS A 89 -11.40 25.91 3.56
C LYS A 89 -11.34 25.24 2.18
N TYR A 90 -10.16 25.11 1.62
CA TYR A 90 -9.97 24.61 0.27
C TYR A 90 -10.05 23.08 0.21
N SER A 91 -9.46 22.38 1.19
CA SER A 91 -9.61 20.92 1.33
C SER A 91 -11.08 20.52 1.44
N LYS A 92 -11.89 21.28 2.19
CA LYS A 92 -13.33 21.08 2.28
C LYS A 92 -14.03 21.28 0.94
N GLU A 93 -13.71 22.36 0.21
CA GLU A 93 -14.33 22.63 -1.10
C GLU A 93 -14.03 21.50 -2.11
N LEU A 94 -12.78 21.05 -2.19
CA LEU A 94 -12.38 19.94 -3.05
C LEU A 94 -13.04 18.63 -2.61
N SER A 95 -13.04 18.35 -1.31
CA SER A 95 -13.67 17.15 -0.74
C SER A 95 -15.17 17.11 -1.00
N GLU A 96 -15.89 18.23 -0.99
CA GLU A 96 -17.33 18.25 -1.29
C GLU A 96 -17.63 17.83 -2.73
N LYS A 97 -16.66 18.02 -3.64
CA LYS A 97 -16.75 17.71 -5.07
C LYS A 97 -16.04 16.42 -5.47
N TRP A 98 -15.45 15.67 -4.53
CA TRP A 98 -14.59 14.50 -4.82
C TRP A 98 -13.35 14.83 -5.66
N LEU A 99 -12.81 16.03 -5.49
CA LEU A 99 -11.68 16.55 -6.27
C LEU A 99 -10.36 16.56 -5.49
N LEU A 100 -10.32 16.03 -4.26
CA LEU A 100 -9.03 15.76 -3.65
C LEU A 100 -8.34 14.66 -4.46
N ASP A 101 -7.07 14.88 -4.76
CA ASP A 101 -6.23 13.84 -5.32
C ASP A 101 -5.76 12.89 -4.21
N THR A 102 -4.63 12.23 -4.42
CA THR A 102 -4.01 11.34 -3.46
C THR A 102 -2.77 11.95 -2.82
N SER A 103 -2.43 13.22 -3.03
CA SER A 103 -1.15 13.81 -2.60
C SER A 103 -1.34 15.16 -1.90
N TYR A 104 -1.96 15.15 -0.72
CA TYR A 104 -2.29 16.36 0.03
C TYR A 104 -2.07 16.24 1.54
N LEU A 105 -2.01 17.40 2.19
CA LEU A 105 -2.05 17.58 3.64
C LEU A 105 -3.14 18.59 3.94
N ALA A 106 -3.92 18.30 4.96
CA ALA A 106 -4.88 19.27 5.48
C ALA A 106 -4.72 19.37 7.00
N ASP A 107 -4.49 20.60 7.47
CA ASP A 107 -4.61 20.95 8.88
C ASP A 107 -6.09 21.20 9.19
N GLU A 108 -6.63 20.43 10.13
CA GLU A 108 -8.06 20.37 10.40
C GLU A 108 -8.38 20.38 11.88
N SER A 109 -9.66 20.58 12.18
CA SER A 109 -10.16 20.46 13.55
C SER A 109 -11.55 19.86 13.61
N LEU A 110 -11.79 19.08 14.66
CA LEU A 110 -13.12 18.62 15.05
C LEU A 110 -13.66 19.53 16.13
N LYS A 111 -14.83 20.12 15.89
CA LYS A 111 -15.53 20.91 16.91
C LYS A 111 -16.04 20.00 18.03
N PRO A 112 -16.27 20.54 19.25
CA PRO A 112 -16.94 19.77 20.30
C PRO A 112 -18.26 19.15 19.80
N GLY A 113 -18.41 17.84 19.98
CA GLY A 113 -19.58 17.07 19.54
C GLY A 113 -19.56 16.64 18.07
N GLU A 114 -18.58 17.07 17.28
CA GLU A 114 -18.38 16.58 15.93
C GLU A 114 -17.86 15.14 15.95
N LYS A 115 -18.59 14.23 15.28
CA LYS A 115 -18.28 12.79 15.33
C LYS A 115 -17.14 12.38 14.41
N LYS A 116 -16.97 13.08 13.29
CA LYS A 116 -15.93 12.79 12.29
C LYS A 116 -15.74 13.93 11.29
N ARG A 117 -14.56 13.98 10.67
CA ARG A 117 -14.24 14.76 9.47
C ARG A 117 -14.02 13.76 8.32
N CYS A 118 -14.52 14.12 7.14
CA CYS A 118 -14.41 13.29 5.93
C CYS A 118 -13.57 14.03 4.88
N PHE A 119 -12.66 13.33 4.22
CA PHE A 119 -11.89 13.79 3.06
C PHE A 119 -12.15 12.84 1.91
N ARG A 120 -12.68 13.35 0.80
CA ARG A 120 -13.14 12.55 -0.33
C ARG A 120 -12.27 12.79 -1.53
N SER A 121 -11.64 11.72 -1.99
CA SER A 121 -10.64 11.74 -3.05
C SER A 121 -11.08 10.90 -4.24
N THR A 122 -10.57 11.27 -5.41
CA THR A 122 -10.61 10.45 -6.63
C THR A 122 -9.17 10.15 -7.03
N ALA A 123 -8.82 8.87 -7.18
CA ALA A 123 -7.46 8.48 -7.51
C ALA A 123 -7.12 8.86 -8.96
N PRO A 124 -6.05 9.65 -9.21
CA PRO A 124 -5.65 9.98 -10.57
C PRO A 124 -4.97 8.81 -11.30
N ASN A 125 -4.42 7.84 -10.56
CA ASN A 125 -3.66 6.69 -11.06
C ASN A 125 -3.97 5.42 -10.27
N ASN A 126 -3.51 4.27 -10.78
CA ASN A 126 -3.44 3.02 -10.01
C ASN A 126 -2.28 3.14 -9.00
N GLU A 127 -2.56 3.15 -7.71
CA GLU A 127 -1.53 3.46 -6.71
C GLU A 127 -1.79 2.85 -5.33
N ILE A 128 -0.75 2.80 -4.51
CA ILE A 128 -0.86 2.53 -3.07
C ILE A 128 -0.98 3.88 -2.38
N VAL A 129 -2.09 4.09 -1.68
CA VAL A 129 -2.35 5.29 -0.89
C VAL A 129 -2.01 5.03 0.55
N SER A 130 -1.19 5.91 1.12
CA SER A 130 -0.88 5.97 2.55
C SER A 130 -1.61 7.14 3.18
N VAL A 131 -2.27 6.91 4.31
CA VAL A 131 -2.98 7.96 5.05
C VAL A 131 -2.49 7.99 6.49
N VAL A 132 -2.03 9.15 6.93
CA VAL A 132 -1.53 9.38 8.29
C VAL A 132 -2.35 10.47 8.95
N VAL A 133 -2.73 10.25 10.20
CA VAL A 133 -3.38 11.28 11.04
C VAL A 133 -2.48 11.59 12.24
N VAL A 134 -1.97 12.82 12.28
CA VAL A 134 -1.09 13.32 13.33
C VAL A 134 -1.87 14.28 14.23
N PRO A 135 -2.08 13.95 15.52
CA PRO A 135 -2.64 14.89 16.48
C PRO A 135 -1.74 16.13 16.66
N ASP A 136 -2.33 17.30 16.88
CA ASP A 136 -1.58 18.49 17.27
C ASP A 136 -0.97 18.28 18.67
N VAL A 137 0.36 18.36 18.77
CA VAL A 137 1.11 18.14 20.02
C VAL A 137 0.68 19.09 21.14
N SER A 138 0.19 20.30 20.82
CA SER A 138 -0.33 21.26 21.80
C SER A 138 -1.59 20.75 22.51
N MET A 139 -2.29 19.78 21.93
CA MET A 139 -3.48 19.14 22.51
C MET A 139 -3.14 17.88 23.32
N THR A 140 -1.94 17.30 23.12
CA THR A 140 -1.49 16.07 23.80
C THR A 140 -0.88 16.32 25.19
N LEU A 141 -0.41 17.54 25.43
CA LEU A 141 0.14 17.98 26.70
C LEU A 141 -0.89 18.86 27.41
N ASN A 142 -1.29 18.48 28.63
CA ASN A 142 -2.08 19.36 29.49
C ASN A 142 -1.13 20.10 30.45
N PRO A 143 -0.66 21.31 30.11
CA PRO A 143 0.25 22.05 30.98
C PRO A 143 -0.39 22.44 32.33
N ALA A 144 -1.73 22.43 32.42
CA ALA A 144 -2.46 22.84 33.61
C ALA A 144 -2.73 21.69 34.60
N ASN A 145 -2.67 20.41 34.18
CA ASN A 145 -2.85 19.28 35.10
C ASN A 145 -2.14 18.01 34.61
N PRO A 146 -0.93 17.70 35.14
CA PRO A 146 -0.15 16.51 34.79
C PRO A 146 -0.86 15.18 35.09
N TRP A 147 -1.88 15.19 35.96
CA TRP A 147 -2.61 13.99 36.40
C TRP A 147 -3.73 13.57 35.42
N PHE A 148 -4.11 14.44 34.48
CA PHE A 148 -5.06 14.12 33.41
C PHE A 148 -4.39 14.36 32.06
N PRO A 149 -3.65 13.37 31.52
CA PRO A 149 -3.13 13.49 30.17
C PRO A 149 -4.32 13.62 29.21
N LYS A 150 -4.43 14.76 28.51
CA LYS A 150 -5.34 14.91 27.36
C LYS A 150 -4.76 14.05 26.23
N ARG A 151 -4.90 12.72 26.31
CA ARG A 151 -4.55 11.85 25.19
C ARG A 151 -5.68 11.95 24.17
N GLN A 152 -5.67 13.02 23.39
CA GLN A 152 -6.52 13.17 22.22
C GLN A 152 -5.81 12.49 21.06
N ASN A 153 -6.42 11.42 20.57
CA ASN A 153 -5.98 10.72 19.37
C ASN A 153 -7.20 10.55 18.46
N PHE A 154 -7.02 9.97 17.29
CA PHE A 154 -8.07 9.87 16.28
C PHE A 154 -8.15 8.47 15.69
N ASP A 155 -9.37 7.96 15.53
CA ASP A 155 -9.63 6.80 14.70
C ASP A 155 -9.53 7.20 13.23
N LEU A 156 -8.92 6.33 12.43
CA LEU A 156 -8.78 6.47 10.99
C LEU A 156 -9.53 5.34 10.29
N GLU A 157 -10.43 5.67 9.38
CA GLU A 157 -11.15 4.71 8.54
C GLU A 157 -11.12 5.17 7.09
N VAL A 158 -10.91 4.23 6.15
CA VAL A 158 -11.06 4.47 4.72
C VAL A 158 -12.23 3.64 4.21
N VAL A 159 -13.11 4.28 3.46
CA VAL A 159 -14.27 3.64 2.83
C VAL A 159 -14.34 3.94 1.33
N THR A 160 -15.05 3.10 0.59
CA THR A 160 -15.42 3.35 -0.81
C THR A 160 -16.49 4.45 -0.92
N GLU A 161 -16.77 4.93 -2.14
CA GLU A 161 -17.92 5.82 -2.42
C GLU A 161 -19.26 5.28 -1.89
N THR A 162 -19.45 3.97 -1.92
CA THR A 162 -20.65 3.29 -1.39
C THR A 162 -20.67 3.16 0.13
N GLY A 163 -19.60 3.58 0.81
CA GLY A 163 -19.46 3.51 2.26
C GLY A 163 -18.97 2.15 2.78
N LYS A 164 -18.56 1.22 1.91
CA LYS A 164 -17.95 -0.05 2.31
C LYS A 164 -16.57 0.22 2.90
N LYS A 165 -16.29 -0.29 4.09
CA LYS A 165 -14.98 -0.16 4.73
C LYS A 165 -13.90 -0.90 3.94
N VAL A 166 -12.80 -0.20 3.64
CA VAL A 166 -11.60 -0.75 3.00
C VAL A 166 -10.58 -1.13 4.08
N VAL A 167 -10.17 -0.16 4.91
CA VAL A 167 -9.16 -0.35 5.96
C VAL A 167 -9.42 0.62 7.12
N SER A 168 -8.94 0.32 8.33
CA SER A 168 -9.05 1.22 9.49
C SER A 168 -7.92 1.01 10.49
N SER A 169 -7.54 2.07 11.20
CA SER A 169 -6.59 2.06 12.32
C SER A 169 -7.19 2.79 13.52
N ARG A 170 -7.00 2.23 14.72
CA ARG A 170 -7.58 2.73 15.99
C ARG A 170 -6.58 2.67 17.14
N LEU A 171 -5.31 2.92 16.85
CA LEU A 171 -4.26 2.96 17.86
C LEU A 171 -4.53 4.12 18.82
N SER A 172 -4.41 3.86 20.12
CA SER A 172 -4.72 4.83 21.18
C SER A 172 -3.54 5.70 21.59
N GLU A 173 -2.32 5.19 21.48
CA GLU A 173 -1.09 5.85 21.95
C GLU A 173 -0.10 6.22 20.84
N LYS A 174 -0.44 5.92 19.58
CA LYS A 174 0.41 6.15 18.41
C LYS A 174 -0.35 6.88 17.32
N VAL A 175 0.40 7.45 16.37
CA VAL A 175 -0.14 8.01 15.13
C VAL A 175 -0.88 6.91 14.36
N ASN A 176 -2.07 7.22 13.86
CA ASN A 176 -2.85 6.28 13.08
C ASN A 176 -2.43 6.36 11.61
N LEU A 177 -2.05 5.21 11.05
CA LEU A 177 -1.62 5.00 9.67
C LEU A 177 -2.45 3.86 9.07
N VAL A 178 -2.86 4.02 7.82
CA VAL A 178 -3.35 2.93 6.97
C VAL A 178 -2.73 3.04 5.59
N GLN A 179 -2.59 1.89 4.92
CA GLN A 179 -2.21 1.80 3.51
C GLN A 179 -3.21 0.91 2.79
N PHE A 180 -3.60 1.29 1.57
CA PHE A 180 -4.52 0.54 0.74
C PHE A 180 -4.26 0.80 -0.74
N GLN A 181 -4.71 -0.12 -1.58
CA GLN A 181 -4.64 0.01 -3.04
C GLN A 181 -5.90 0.69 -3.56
N VAL A 182 -5.75 1.53 -4.56
CA VAL A 182 -6.84 2.20 -5.27
C VAL A 182 -6.55 2.21 -6.77
N ARG A 183 -7.58 1.98 -7.59
CA ARG A 183 -7.47 2.06 -9.05
C ARG A 183 -7.75 3.49 -9.53
N LYS A 184 -7.21 3.84 -10.69
CA LYS A 184 -7.46 5.10 -11.36
C LYS A 184 -8.96 5.35 -11.53
N GLY A 185 -9.41 6.54 -11.14
CA GLY A 185 -10.81 6.95 -11.18
C GLY A 185 -11.66 6.40 -10.03
N GLU A 186 -11.15 5.48 -9.21
CA GLU A 186 -11.87 5.05 -8.01
C GLU A 186 -11.91 6.17 -6.97
N LYS A 187 -13.01 6.15 -6.23
CA LYS A 187 -13.34 7.14 -5.21
C LYS A 187 -13.30 6.53 -3.83
N PHE A 188 -12.62 7.22 -2.91
CA PHE A 188 -12.55 6.81 -1.51
C PHE A 188 -12.74 8.01 -0.56
N GLU A 189 -13.26 7.71 0.63
CA GLU A 189 -13.43 8.69 1.72
C GLU A 189 -12.57 8.27 2.91
N VAL A 190 -11.65 9.15 3.30
CA VAL A 190 -10.91 9.09 4.56
C VAL A 190 -11.78 9.72 5.65
N ARG A 191 -12.01 8.98 6.73
CA ARG A 191 -12.79 9.39 7.89
C ARG A 191 -11.89 9.46 9.11
N VAL A 192 -11.84 10.62 9.72
CA VAL A 192 -11.09 10.87 10.96
C VAL A 192 -12.10 11.15 12.07
N SER A 193 -12.11 10.30 13.10
CA SER A 193 -13.03 10.42 14.25
C SER A 193 -12.24 10.65 15.54
N PRO A 194 -12.74 11.45 16.49
CA PRO A 194 -11.99 11.70 17.72
C PRO A 194 -12.05 10.47 18.64
N GLN A 195 -10.93 10.13 19.27
CA GLN A 195 -10.89 9.16 20.36
C GLN A 195 -11.05 9.88 21.71
N GLY A 196 -11.90 9.31 22.55
CA GLY A 196 -12.19 9.84 23.88
C GLY A 196 -13.18 11.01 23.87
N ASN A 197 -13.63 11.37 25.06
CA ASN A 197 -14.56 12.48 25.25
C ASN A 197 -13.77 13.74 25.59
N THR A 198 -13.85 14.76 24.74
CA THR A 198 -13.49 16.12 25.16
C THR A 198 -14.53 16.64 26.13
N LEU A 199 -14.19 16.62 27.42
CA LEU A 199 -14.91 17.36 28.47
C LEU A 199 -14.87 18.89 28.28
N PHE A 200 -14.03 19.39 27.38
CA PHE A 200 -13.77 20.81 27.18
C PHE A 200 -14.22 21.28 25.79
N ALA A 201 -14.65 22.54 25.70
CA ALA A 201 -15.15 23.21 24.48
C ALA A 201 -14.07 23.51 23.42
N GLU A 202 -12.89 22.90 23.52
CA GLU A 202 -11.77 23.14 22.61
C GLU A 202 -11.89 22.22 21.38
N PRO A 203 -11.71 22.76 20.16
CA PRO A 203 -11.61 21.95 18.96
C PRO A 203 -10.39 21.03 19.03
N GLN A 204 -10.56 19.75 18.68
CA GLN A 204 -9.45 18.81 18.57
C GLN A 204 -8.76 19.00 17.23
N LYS A 205 -7.51 19.46 17.25
CA LYS A 205 -6.73 19.75 16.04
C LYS A 205 -5.91 18.54 15.61
N PHE A 206 -5.84 18.32 14.31
CA PHE A 206 -5.04 17.26 13.72
C PHE A 206 -4.60 17.66 12.31
N ARG A 207 -3.61 16.93 11.84
CA ARG A 207 -3.13 16.98 10.46
C ARG A 207 -3.42 15.64 9.81
N VAL A 208 -4.11 15.64 8.69
CA VAL A 208 -4.16 14.48 7.81
C VAL A 208 -3.13 14.66 6.71
N VAL A 209 -2.41 13.58 6.39
CA VAL A 209 -1.51 13.54 5.25
C VAL A 209 -1.86 12.31 4.42
N VAL A 210 -2.12 12.53 3.14
CA VAL A 210 -2.47 11.50 2.17
C VAL A 210 -1.42 11.54 1.08
N THR A 211 -0.82 10.40 0.78
CA THR A 211 0.11 10.26 -0.34
C THR A 211 -0.17 9.00 -1.14
N GLY A 212 -0.48 9.22 -2.40
CA GLY A 212 -0.48 8.24 -3.45
C GLY A 212 0.94 8.09 -3.94
N SER A 213 1.49 6.90 -3.78
CA SER A 213 2.73 6.56 -4.42
C SER A 213 2.36 5.97 -5.76
N ALA A 214 2.42 6.79 -6.81
CA ALA A 214 2.29 6.33 -8.18
C ALA A 214 3.19 5.10 -8.41
N PRO A 215 2.89 4.26 -9.40
CA PRO A 215 3.66 3.09 -9.82
C PRO A 215 5.19 3.20 -9.74
N SER A 216 5.75 4.41 -9.88
CA SER A 216 7.18 4.72 -9.78
C SER A 216 7.82 4.49 -8.40
N TYR A 217 7.06 4.32 -7.32
CA TYR A 217 7.56 4.00 -5.98
C TYR A 217 7.59 2.50 -5.63
N ALA A 218 6.67 1.73 -6.21
CA ALA A 218 6.60 0.27 -6.12
C ALA A 218 7.62 -0.54 -6.96
N PRO A 219 8.33 -0.04 -8.01
CA PRO A 219 9.07 -0.90 -8.91
C PRO A 219 10.23 -1.59 -8.19
N MET A 220 10.83 -1.03 -7.14
CA MET A 220 12.00 -1.69 -6.53
C MET A 220 11.69 -3.01 -5.79
N VAL A 221 10.47 -3.23 -5.29
CA VAL A 221 10.11 -4.53 -4.68
C VAL A 221 9.34 -5.39 -5.69
N TRP A 222 8.47 -4.76 -6.48
CA TRP A 222 7.66 -5.47 -7.45
C TRP A 222 8.44 -5.82 -8.73
N ASP A 223 9.32 -4.97 -9.26
CA ASP A 223 10.24 -5.35 -10.35
C ASP A 223 11.27 -6.36 -9.88
N ASP A 224 11.76 -6.25 -8.63
CA ASP A 224 12.80 -7.15 -8.12
C ASP A 224 12.25 -8.56 -7.87
N ILE A 225 11.02 -8.68 -7.37
CA ILE A 225 10.38 -9.97 -7.09
C ILE A 225 9.62 -10.50 -8.30
N PHE A 226 8.84 -9.64 -8.96
CA PHE A 226 7.89 -10.04 -9.99
C PHE A 226 8.33 -9.72 -11.41
N GLY A 227 9.38 -8.92 -11.58
CA GLY A 227 9.94 -8.57 -12.88
C GLY A 227 9.23 -7.38 -13.55
N PRO A 228 9.96 -6.65 -14.42
CA PRO A 228 9.44 -5.46 -15.09
C PRO A 228 8.27 -5.76 -16.03
N ASP A 229 8.22 -6.95 -16.63
CA ASP A 229 7.16 -7.33 -17.57
C ASP A 229 5.82 -7.55 -16.85
N PHE A 230 5.83 -8.19 -15.68
CA PHE A 230 4.66 -8.30 -14.82
C PHE A 230 4.17 -6.91 -14.39
N VAL A 231 5.07 -6.04 -13.96
CA VAL A 231 4.75 -4.69 -13.51
C VAL A 231 4.14 -3.87 -14.65
N LYS A 232 4.66 -4.03 -15.87
CA LYS A 232 4.08 -3.41 -17.07
C LYS A 232 2.64 -3.89 -17.33
N LEU A 233 2.37 -5.19 -17.23
CA LEU A 233 1.01 -5.74 -17.36
C LEU A 233 0.08 -5.22 -16.26
N TRP A 234 0.56 -5.21 -15.02
CA TRP A 234 -0.17 -4.70 -13.85
C TRP A 234 -0.58 -3.23 -13.99
N HIS A 235 0.23 -2.43 -14.70
CA HIS A 235 -0.08 -1.03 -14.98
C HIS A 235 -0.92 -0.80 -16.22
N SER A 236 -1.22 -1.84 -16.99
CA SER A 236 -2.09 -1.68 -18.15
C SER A 236 -3.55 -1.60 -17.72
N ASP A 237 -4.28 -0.66 -18.33
CA ASP A 237 -5.73 -0.51 -18.17
C ASP A 237 -6.49 -1.28 -19.27
N ASP A 238 -5.80 -2.03 -20.13
CA ASP A 238 -6.43 -2.81 -21.18
C ASP A 238 -7.04 -4.12 -20.64
N LYS A 239 -8.12 -4.58 -21.30
CA LYS A 239 -8.84 -5.77 -20.84
C LYS A 239 -8.06 -7.08 -21.05
N GLU A 240 -7.09 -7.11 -21.96
CA GLU A 240 -6.27 -8.30 -22.23
C GLU A 240 -5.29 -8.51 -21.06
N ALA A 241 -4.73 -7.43 -20.53
CA ALA A 241 -3.92 -7.41 -19.33
C ALA A 241 -4.70 -7.93 -18.11
N ASP A 242 -5.99 -7.61 -17.95
CA ASP A 242 -6.81 -8.15 -16.87
C ASP A 242 -6.93 -9.70 -16.95
N VAL A 243 -7.03 -10.25 -18.16
CA VAL A 243 -7.02 -11.71 -18.40
C VAL A 243 -5.63 -12.31 -18.15
N ALA A 244 -4.58 -11.65 -18.64
CA ALA A 244 -3.20 -12.08 -18.42
C ALA A 244 -2.83 -12.11 -16.93
N LEU A 245 -3.19 -11.06 -16.18
CA LEU A 245 -2.99 -10.98 -14.74
C LEU A 245 -3.75 -12.07 -14.00
N ASN A 246 -4.99 -12.36 -14.38
CA ASN A 246 -5.75 -13.45 -13.76
C ASN A 246 -5.08 -14.81 -13.98
N TYR A 247 -4.57 -15.07 -15.19
CA TYR A 247 -3.76 -16.27 -15.47
C TYR A 247 -2.49 -16.31 -14.61
N ILE A 248 -1.70 -15.24 -14.63
CA ILE A 248 -0.41 -15.16 -13.90
C ILE A 248 -0.64 -15.40 -12.40
N TRP A 249 -1.67 -14.78 -11.81
CA TRP A 249 -1.98 -14.97 -10.39
C TRP A 249 -2.43 -16.40 -10.08
N ALA A 250 -3.27 -17.00 -10.91
CA ALA A 250 -3.71 -18.39 -10.71
C ALA A 250 -2.54 -19.37 -10.78
N ASP A 251 -1.67 -19.20 -11.79
CA ASP A 251 -0.52 -20.07 -11.99
C ASP A 251 0.57 -19.85 -10.93
N LEU A 252 0.79 -18.60 -10.49
CA LEU A 252 1.70 -18.27 -9.40
C LEU A 252 1.28 -18.90 -8.09
N VAL A 253 -0.01 -18.84 -7.74
CA VAL A 253 -0.51 -19.48 -6.51
C VAL A 253 -0.30 -20.99 -6.59
N ALA A 254 -0.62 -21.63 -7.72
CA ALA A 254 -0.40 -23.06 -7.86
C ALA A 254 1.10 -23.43 -7.77
N GLU A 255 1.98 -22.72 -8.50
CA GLU A 255 3.43 -22.91 -8.48
C GLU A 255 4.03 -22.72 -7.07
N PHE A 256 3.54 -21.70 -6.36
CA PHE A 256 3.97 -21.38 -5.02
C PHE A 256 3.64 -22.51 -4.04
N PHE A 257 2.42 -23.07 -4.10
CA PHE A 257 2.03 -24.20 -3.26
C PHE A 257 2.80 -25.48 -3.62
N ASP A 258 2.95 -25.78 -4.91
CA ASP A 258 3.77 -26.89 -5.41
C ASP A 258 5.19 -26.82 -4.83
N SER A 259 5.83 -25.65 -4.95
CA SER A 259 7.20 -25.40 -4.48
C SER A 259 7.32 -25.48 -2.96
N TYR A 260 6.32 -25.00 -2.22
CA TYR A 260 6.35 -25.03 -0.76
C TYR A 260 6.11 -26.45 -0.22
N GLU A 261 5.28 -27.25 -0.88
CA GLU A 261 5.10 -28.65 -0.53
C GLU A 261 6.42 -29.43 -0.65
N GLU A 262 7.19 -29.19 -1.72
CA GLU A 262 8.53 -29.77 -1.87
C GLU A 262 9.47 -29.33 -0.74
N THR A 263 9.40 -28.04 -0.36
CA THR A 263 10.15 -27.45 0.74
C THR A 263 9.82 -28.16 2.06
N LEU A 264 8.54 -28.36 2.38
CA LEU A 264 8.09 -29.12 3.56
C LEU A 264 8.57 -30.57 3.54
N ARG A 265 8.45 -31.27 2.41
CA ARG A 265 8.92 -32.65 2.26
C ARG A 265 10.44 -32.78 2.46
N SER A 266 11.19 -31.74 2.10
CA SER A 266 12.64 -31.68 2.31
C SER A 266 13.02 -31.41 3.77
N GLY A 267 12.07 -30.94 4.60
CA GLY A 267 12.29 -30.57 6.00
C GLY A 267 13.16 -29.32 6.19
N LYS A 268 13.39 -28.54 5.14
CA LYS A 268 14.19 -27.31 5.18
C LYS A 268 13.32 -26.15 4.73
N PRO A 269 13.05 -25.14 5.58
CA PRO A 269 12.34 -23.94 5.15
C PRO A 269 13.14 -23.19 4.08
N PRO A 270 12.51 -22.31 3.28
CA PRO A 270 13.22 -21.47 2.33
C PRO A 270 14.25 -20.61 3.06
N GLU A 271 15.50 -20.62 2.61
CA GLU A 271 16.57 -19.80 3.21
C GLU A 271 16.38 -18.30 2.93
N ASP A 272 15.70 -17.97 1.83
CA ASP A 272 15.42 -16.59 1.38
C ASP A 272 14.01 -16.53 0.78
N PRO A 273 13.03 -15.94 1.49
CA PRO A 273 11.65 -15.79 1.01
C PRO A 273 11.56 -14.99 -0.29
N ALA A 274 12.39 -13.95 -0.47
CA ALA A 274 12.36 -13.14 -1.69
C ALA A 274 12.86 -13.97 -2.89
N LYS A 275 13.92 -14.76 -2.71
CA LYS A 275 14.39 -15.70 -3.74
C LYS A 275 13.36 -16.77 -4.08
N PHE A 276 12.60 -17.25 -3.09
CA PHE A 276 11.52 -18.21 -3.29
C PHE A 276 10.46 -17.64 -4.24
N TRP A 277 9.94 -16.44 -3.96
CA TRP A 277 8.98 -15.76 -4.83
C TRP A 277 9.54 -15.41 -6.21
N LYS A 278 10.78 -14.96 -6.29
CA LYS A 278 11.45 -14.69 -7.57
C LYS A 278 11.52 -15.92 -8.46
N THR A 279 11.83 -17.07 -7.87
CA THR A 279 11.93 -18.34 -8.60
C THR A 279 10.55 -18.78 -9.11
N ALA A 280 9.53 -18.73 -8.25
CA ALA A 280 8.15 -19.05 -8.66
C ALA A 280 7.65 -18.11 -9.76
N MET A 281 7.83 -16.80 -9.61
CA MET A 281 7.38 -15.84 -10.62
C MET A 281 8.16 -15.98 -11.94
N ALA A 282 9.46 -16.26 -11.90
CA ALA A 282 10.24 -16.47 -13.12
C ALA A 282 9.70 -17.66 -13.95
N GLU A 283 9.31 -18.76 -13.30
CA GLU A 283 8.72 -19.90 -14.04
C GLU A 283 7.30 -19.59 -14.55
N VAL A 284 6.50 -18.83 -13.81
CA VAL A 284 5.16 -18.38 -14.25
C VAL A 284 5.28 -17.45 -15.46
N MET A 285 6.16 -16.45 -15.40
CA MET A 285 6.37 -15.50 -16.50
C MET A 285 6.91 -16.19 -17.75
N LYS A 286 7.81 -17.16 -17.60
CA LYS A 286 8.27 -17.99 -18.71
C LYS A 286 7.13 -18.78 -19.37
N ARG A 287 6.16 -19.29 -18.60
CA ARG A 287 4.96 -19.94 -19.16
C ARG A 287 4.01 -18.94 -19.82
N TYR A 288 3.84 -17.76 -19.24
CA TYR A 288 3.10 -16.66 -19.85
C TYR A 288 3.70 -16.26 -21.20
N ASP A 289 5.02 -16.03 -21.27
CA ASP A 289 5.73 -15.64 -22.50
C ASP A 289 5.58 -16.71 -23.59
N ALA A 290 5.62 -17.99 -23.21
CA ALA A 290 5.40 -19.09 -24.15
C ALA A 290 3.97 -19.12 -24.72
N ILE A 291 2.97 -18.72 -23.93
CA ILE A 291 1.59 -18.55 -24.40
C ILE A 291 1.53 -17.33 -25.32
N GLU A 292 2.04 -16.18 -24.89
CA GLU A 292 2.01 -14.93 -25.66
C GLU A 292 2.66 -15.08 -27.04
N GLN A 293 3.80 -15.77 -27.12
CA GLN A 293 4.50 -16.03 -28.38
C GLN A 293 3.83 -17.12 -29.25
N GLY A 294 3.03 -18.00 -28.64
CA GLY A 294 2.42 -19.16 -29.30
C GLY A 294 1.08 -18.88 -29.98
N PHE A 295 0.46 -17.72 -29.69
CA PHE A 295 -0.88 -17.38 -30.16
C PHE A 295 -0.91 -16.03 -30.87
N THR A 296 -1.82 -15.86 -31.83
CA THR A 296 -2.11 -14.52 -32.38
C THR A 296 -2.88 -13.68 -31.36
N ALA A 297 -2.93 -12.36 -31.55
CA ALA A 297 -3.69 -11.47 -30.66
C ALA A 297 -5.17 -11.91 -30.49
N GLU A 298 -5.81 -12.36 -31.57
CA GLU A 298 -7.20 -12.86 -31.53
C GLU A 298 -7.35 -14.19 -30.76
N GLN A 299 -6.28 -14.97 -30.67
CA GLN A 299 -6.27 -16.28 -30.00
C GLN A 299 -5.75 -16.21 -28.56
N LEU A 300 -5.04 -15.13 -28.21
CA LEU A 300 -4.35 -14.99 -26.93
C LEU A 300 -5.33 -15.04 -25.74
N VAL A 301 -6.41 -14.25 -25.79
CA VAL A 301 -7.39 -14.22 -24.69
C VAL A 301 -8.07 -15.58 -24.48
N PRO A 302 -8.61 -16.27 -25.51
CA PRO A 302 -9.11 -17.63 -25.35
C PRO A 302 -8.08 -18.61 -24.78
N ALA A 303 -6.82 -18.51 -25.21
CA ALA A 303 -5.75 -19.36 -24.72
C ALA A 303 -5.43 -19.11 -23.24
N LEU A 304 -5.32 -17.84 -22.82
CA LEU A 304 -5.11 -17.46 -21.43
C LEU A 304 -6.27 -17.90 -20.53
N LEU A 305 -7.51 -17.77 -20.99
CA LEU A 305 -8.68 -18.27 -20.24
C LEU A 305 -8.61 -19.79 -20.06
N ALA A 306 -8.29 -20.55 -21.12
CA ALA A 306 -8.13 -22.00 -21.00
C ALA A 306 -6.99 -22.38 -20.03
N LYS A 307 -5.86 -21.67 -20.10
CA LYS A 307 -4.71 -21.90 -19.22
C LYS A 307 -4.99 -21.51 -17.77
N THR A 308 -5.83 -20.51 -17.55
CA THR A 308 -6.32 -20.17 -16.21
C THR A 308 -7.17 -21.30 -15.64
N ASP A 309 -8.04 -21.96 -16.43
CA ASP A 309 -8.80 -23.12 -15.95
C ASP A 309 -7.87 -24.27 -15.53
N GLU A 310 -6.81 -24.52 -16.30
CA GLU A 310 -5.79 -25.52 -15.97
C GLU A 310 -5.08 -25.17 -14.65
N ALA A 311 -4.64 -23.92 -14.47
CA ALA A 311 -3.99 -23.46 -13.23
C ALA A 311 -4.91 -23.54 -12.01
N VAL A 312 -6.17 -23.13 -12.15
CA VAL A 312 -7.18 -23.24 -11.09
C VAL A 312 -7.48 -24.71 -10.76
N SER A 313 -7.48 -25.60 -11.76
CA SER A 313 -7.63 -27.03 -11.52
C SER A 313 -6.42 -27.60 -10.77
N ARG A 314 -5.20 -27.27 -11.20
CA ARG A 314 -3.96 -27.68 -10.51
C ARG A 314 -3.99 -27.23 -9.05
N TYR A 315 -4.38 -25.99 -8.79
CA TYR A 315 -4.51 -25.48 -7.44
C TYR A 315 -5.54 -26.25 -6.61
N ARG A 316 -6.72 -26.54 -7.17
CA ARG A 316 -7.74 -27.34 -6.49
C ARG A 316 -7.24 -28.73 -6.13
N ASP A 317 -6.52 -29.38 -7.04
CA ASP A 317 -5.98 -30.72 -6.82
C ASP A 317 -4.95 -30.71 -5.69
N LEU A 318 -4.07 -29.70 -5.63
CA LEU A 318 -3.14 -29.51 -4.52
C LEU A 318 -3.83 -29.39 -3.15
N LEU A 319 -4.92 -28.63 -3.09
CA LEU A 319 -5.70 -28.48 -1.86
C LEU A 319 -6.43 -29.76 -1.45
N THR A 320 -6.60 -30.72 -2.35
CA THR A 320 -7.33 -31.97 -2.10
C THR A 320 -6.38 -33.12 -1.78
N ASP A 321 -5.30 -33.26 -2.55
CA ASP A 321 -4.38 -34.40 -2.46
C ASP A 321 -3.36 -34.24 -1.33
N THR A 322 -2.90 -33.01 -1.08
CA THR A 322 -1.97 -32.70 0.02
C THR A 322 -2.43 -31.47 0.80
N PRO A 323 -3.53 -31.56 1.57
CA PRO A 323 -4.02 -30.41 2.32
C PRO A 323 -3.02 -30.01 3.39
N LEU A 324 -2.44 -28.82 3.25
CA LEU A 324 -1.74 -28.16 4.34
C LEU A 324 -2.76 -27.86 5.44
N ASP A 325 -2.49 -28.32 6.66
CA ASP A 325 -3.30 -27.94 7.80
C ASP A 325 -3.09 -26.45 8.15
N GLY A 326 -3.91 -25.92 9.06
CA GLY A 326 -3.84 -24.51 9.44
C GLY A 326 -2.48 -24.08 10.01
N GLU A 327 -1.77 -24.98 10.70
CA GLU A 327 -0.46 -24.72 11.27
C GLU A 327 0.63 -24.72 10.18
N GLN A 328 0.57 -25.68 9.26
CA GLN A 328 1.45 -25.74 8.10
C GLN A 328 1.24 -24.54 7.17
N MET A 329 -0.01 -24.11 6.99
CA MET A 329 -0.35 -22.89 6.27
C MET A 329 0.21 -21.66 6.98
N LEU A 330 0.02 -21.55 8.29
CA LEU A 330 0.57 -20.44 9.05
C LEU A 330 2.10 -20.41 9.00
N GLN A 331 2.74 -21.57 9.07
CA GLN A 331 4.18 -21.71 8.93
C GLN A 331 4.65 -21.34 7.52
N MET A 332 3.93 -21.76 6.48
CA MET A 332 4.17 -21.30 5.11
C MET A 332 4.13 -19.79 5.01
N TRP A 333 3.07 -19.17 5.52
CA TRP A 333 2.94 -17.73 5.55
C TRP A 333 4.11 -17.06 6.29
N ARG A 334 4.64 -17.65 7.36
CA ARG A 334 5.83 -17.15 8.07
C ARG A 334 7.12 -17.35 7.28
N ASP A 335 7.26 -18.48 6.63
CA ASP A 335 8.47 -18.88 5.91
C ASP A 335 8.62 -18.16 4.57
N THR A 336 7.50 -17.84 3.91
CA THR A 336 7.52 -17.40 2.52
C THR A 336 6.96 -16.01 2.31
N MET A 337 6.08 -15.49 3.16
CA MET A 337 5.85 -14.06 3.09
C MET A 337 7.19 -13.39 3.28
N ILE A 338 7.31 -12.20 2.71
CA ILE A 338 8.41 -11.30 3.01
C ILE A 338 8.29 -10.98 4.51
N ASN A 339 8.79 -11.90 5.32
CA ASN A 339 9.21 -11.74 6.67
C ASN A 339 10.41 -10.82 6.49
N THR A 340 10.12 -9.53 6.31
CA THR A 340 11.08 -8.55 6.82
C THR A 340 11.34 -9.03 8.23
N PRO A 341 12.59 -9.24 8.69
CA PRO A 341 12.93 -9.81 10.00
C PRO A 341 12.32 -9.09 11.24
N THR A 342 11.38 -8.18 11.01
CA THR A 342 10.63 -7.30 11.91
C THR A 342 9.13 -7.48 11.93
N ALA A 343 8.53 -8.30 11.06
CA ALA A 343 7.14 -8.69 11.26
C ALA A 343 7.08 -9.52 12.55
N LYS A 344 6.73 -8.88 13.68
CA LYS A 344 6.58 -9.62 14.92
C LYS A 344 5.31 -10.44 14.80
N GLU A 345 5.32 -11.63 15.39
CA GLU A 345 4.22 -12.60 15.36
C GLU A 345 2.84 -12.01 15.79
N HIS A 346 2.82 -10.85 16.46
CA HIS A 346 1.61 -10.12 16.85
C HIS A 346 1.10 -9.07 15.85
N ASP A 347 1.87 -8.71 14.82
CA ASP A 347 1.49 -7.70 13.82
C ASP A 347 0.60 -8.29 12.72
N PHE A 348 0.74 -9.58 12.46
CA PHE A 348 -0.18 -10.38 11.67
C PHE A 348 -0.92 -11.30 12.64
N ASN A 349 -2.08 -10.88 13.16
CA ASN A 349 -2.98 -11.76 13.95
C ASN A 349 -3.62 -12.85 13.05
N LEU A 350 -2.81 -13.54 12.25
CA LEU A 350 -3.23 -14.68 11.46
C LEU A 350 -3.13 -15.91 12.36
N THR A 351 -4.28 -16.42 12.78
CA THR A 351 -4.35 -17.69 13.51
C THR A 351 -4.22 -18.84 12.53
N ALA A 352 -3.84 -20.03 13.01
CA ALA A 352 -3.82 -21.24 12.18
C ALA A 352 -5.18 -21.53 11.53
N GLU A 353 -6.28 -21.28 12.26
CA GLU A 353 -7.64 -21.37 11.73
C GLU A 353 -7.86 -20.41 10.55
N ALA A 354 -7.47 -19.13 10.70
CA ALA A 354 -7.59 -18.15 9.63
C ALA A 354 -6.69 -18.47 8.43
N ALA A 355 -5.46 -18.95 8.69
CA ALA A 355 -4.51 -19.36 7.65
C ALA A 355 -5.03 -20.56 6.83
N GLY A 356 -5.65 -21.54 7.49
CA GLY A 356 -6.24 -22.71 6.84
C GLY A 356 -7.42 -22.40 5.91
N GLU A 357 -8.06 -21.24 6.06
CA GLU A 357 -9.18 -20.83 5.20
C GLU A 357 -8.75 -20.00 3.98
N ILE A 358 -7.54 -19.41 3.98
CA ILE A 358 -7.03 -18.60 2.87
C ILE A 358 -7.04 -19.36 1.53
N PRO A 359 -6.56 -20.62 1.44
CA PRO A 359 -6.49 -21.31 0.16
C PRO A 359 -7.85 -21.49 -0.51
N LYS A 360 -8.87 -21.81 0.29
CA LYS A 360 -10.26 -21.94 -0.17
C LYS A 360 -10.81 -20.61 -0.67
N GLN A 361 -10.51 -19.50 0.03
CA GLN A 361 -10.94 -18.16 -0.37
C GLN A 361 -10.30 -17.73 -1.69
N TRP A 362 -9.01 -18.02 -1.88
CA TRP A 362 -8.31 -17.78 -3.16
C TRP A 362 -8.89 -18.60 -4.29
N LEU A 363 -9.10 -19.90 -4.07
CA LEU A 363 -9.74 -20.76 -5.08
C LEU A 363 -11.13 -20.23 -5.48
N GLN A 364 -11.96 -19.86 -4.50
CA GLN A 364 -13.27 -19.27 -4.76
C GLN A 364 -13.18 -17.96 -5.54
N TRP A 365 -12.20 -17.11 -5.21
CA TRP A 365 -11.96 -15.86 -5.93
C TRP A 365 -11.57 -16.13 -7.39
N PHE A 366 -10.59 -17.00 -7.64
CA PHE A 366 -10.18 -17.37 -9.00
C PHE A 366 -11.34 -17.93 -9.83
N GLU A 367 -12.16 -18.81 -9.24
CA GLU A 367 -13.32 -19.38 -9.94
C GLU A 367 -14.39 -18.32 -10.29
N GLN A 368 -14.61 -17.34 -9.40
CA GLN A 368 -15.55 -16.25 -9.63
C GLN A 368 -15.02 -15.28 -10.70
N GLU A 369 -13.74 -14.94 -10.63
CA GLU A 369 -13.10 -14.02 -11.55
C GLU A 369 -13.01 -14.62 -12.95
N GLN A 370 -12.65 -15.90 -13.03
CA GLN A 370 -12.65 -16.63 -14.28
C GLN A 370 -14.04 -16.70 -14.93
N LYS A 371 -15.11 -16.88 -14.14
CA LYS A 371 -16.50 -16.81 -14.63
C LYS A 371 -16.89 -15.40 -15.08
N ARG A 372 -16.35 -14.35 -14.44
CA ARG A 372 -16.55 -12.96 -14.87
C ARG A 372 -15.89 -12.73 -16.22
N LEU A 373 -14.58 -12.99 -16.34
CA LEU A 373 -13.79 -12.75 -17.54
C LEU A 373 -14.34 -13.54 -18.75
N LYS A 374 -14.73 -14.80 -18.58
CA LYS A 374 -15.37 -15.57 -19.64
C LYS A 374 -16.66 -14.94 -20.15
N ARG A 375 -17.51 -14.39 -19.28
CA ARG A 375 -18.75 -13.71 -19.70
C ARG A 375 -18.51 -12.40 -20.43
N GLU A 376 -17.35 -11.77 -20.20
CA GLU A 376 -16.99 -10.51 -20.84
C GLU A 376 -16.36 -10.70 -22.22
N TRP A 377 -15.76 -11.87 -22.48
CA TRP A 377 -14.94 -12.13 -23.66
C TRP A 377 -15.46 -13.25 -24.59
N LEU A 378 -16.28 -14.18 -24.09
CA LEU A 378 -16.93 -15.25 -24.86
C LEU A 378 -18.45 -15.02 -24.88
#